data_AF-A0A7X3XTL8-F1
#
_entry.id   AF-A0A7X3XTL8-F1
#
_cell.length_a   1.000
_cell.length_b   1.000
_cell.length_c   1.000
_cell.angle_alpha   90.00
_cell.angle_beta   90.00
_cell.angle_gamma   90.00
#
_symmetry.space_group_name_H-M   'P 1'
#
loop_
_entity.id
_entity.type
_entity.pdbx_description
1 polymer ?
#
loop_
_entity_poly.entity_id
_entity_poly.type
_entity_poly.pdbx_seq_one_letter_code
_entity_poly.pdbx_strand_id
1 'polypeptide(L)'
;MENFGATESKLLGNTVQSYGCPGSGVLEKHACARHFPISNILIVAAPKVNGFDTGFVCYYRGGAQLRQEDLGSLWKHFVLNEIMAHTQSRDIRYWRNKRGQEVDFVLTRARGLPIAIECKWAASGFSPRSLLAFRKQYPDGENFVVANDVDRSFMNRYNGIQVKFVNLDALIAEICPSK
;
A
#
# COMPACT_ATOMS: atom_id res chain seq x y z
N MET A 1 -2.89 25.63 36.96
CA MET A 1 -3.51 26.31 35.81
C MET A 1 -2.38 26.95 35.03
N GLU A 2 -1.89 26.29 33.99
CA GLU A 2 -0.94 26.89 33.05
C GLU A 2 -1.46 26.65 31.64
N ASN A 3 -1.63 27.76 30.93
CA ASN A 3 -2.11 27.84 29.57
C ASN A 3 -1.03 27.31 28.62
N PHE A 4 -1.34 26.30 27.81
CA PHE A 4 -0.56 25.98 26.61
C PHE A 4 -1.26 26.62 25.41
N GLY A 5 -0.74 27.78 24.99
CA GLY A 5 -1.15 28.44 23.75
C GLY A 5 -0.65 27.64 22.54
N ALA A 6 -1.57 27.19 21.70
CA ALA A 6 -1.23 26.71 20.36
C ALA A 6 -0.93 27.93 19.48
N THR A 7 0.32 28.08 19.06
CA THR A 7 0.70 29.05 18.03
C THR A 7 0.45 28.40 16.67
N GLU A 8 -0.56 28.84 15.93
CA GLU A 8 -0.75 28.45 14.54
C GLU A 8 0.26 29.20 13.66
N SER A 9 1.16 28.47 12.99
CA SER A 9 1.87 28.97 11.82
C SER A 9 1.38 28.23 10.58
N LYS A 10 0.72 28.96 9.67
CA LYS A 10 0.57 28.55 8.27
C LYS A 10 1.95 28.62 7.60
N LEU A 11 2.40 27.50 7.02
CA LEU A 11 2.94 27.37 5.66
C LEU A 11 3.71 26.04 5.52
N LEU A 12 3.43 25.34 4.41
CA LEU A 12 4.35 24.48 3.64
C LEU A 12 5.29 23.56 4.44
N GLY A 13 4.91 22.29 4.55
CA GLY A 13 5.83 21.22 4.95
C GLY A 13 5.15 20.19 5.84
N ASN A 14 5.36 18.92 5.51
CA ASN A 14 4.78 17.80 6.22
C ASN A 14 5.12 17.83 7.72
N THR A 15 4.13 17.96 8.60
CA THR A 15 4.31 17.81 10.04
C THR A 15 4.29 16.32 10.40
N VAL A 16 5.40 15.81 10.92
CA VAL A 16 5.47 14.50 11.60
C VAL A 16 5.14 14.74 13.07
N GLN A 17 4.09 14.11 13.59
CA GLN A 17 3.86 14.00 15.03
C GLN A 17 4.09 12.56 15.47
N SER A 18 5.23 12.32 16.11
CA SER A 18 5.52 11.07 16.84
C SER A 18 4.93 11.17 18.24
N TYR A 19 4.05 10.24 18.62
CA TYR A 19 3.60 10.08 20.00
C TYR A 19 4.26 8.83 20.57
N GLY A 20 5.21 9.00 21.49
CA GLY A 20 5.80 7.90 22.24
C GLY A 20 5.06 7.70 23.55
N CYS A 21 4.57 6.49 23.80
CA CYS A 21 4.13 6.05 25.13
C CYS A 21 5.19 5.07 25.65
N PRO A 22 5.78 5.27 26.83
CA PRO A 22 6.79 4.36 27.36
C PRO A 22 6.11 3.05 27.79
N GLY A 23 6.36 1.96 27.06
CA GLY A 23 6.00 0.59 27.51
C GLY A 23 5.28 -0.32 26.52
N SER A 24 4.81 0.16 25.36
CA SER A 24 4.16 -0.71 24.37
C SER A 24 4.26 -0.08 22.98
N GLY A 25 4.92 -0.77 22.04
CA GLY A 25 4.80 -0.58 20.58
C GLY A 25 5.02 0.84 20.02
N VAL A 26 5.98 0.99 19.11
CA VAL A 26 6.11 2.24 18.35
C VAL A 26 4.93 2.37 17.39
N LEU A 27 4.03 3.32 17.64
CA LEU A 27 2.96 3.66 16.70
C LEU A 27 3.51 4.62 15.64
N GLU A 28 3.99 4.07 14.53
CA GLU A 28 4.50 4.87 13.41
C GLU A 28 3.35 5.27 12.46
N LYS A 29 2.83 6.49 12.61
CA LYS A 29 1.83 7.05 11.70
C LYS A 29 2.52 7.58 10.45
N HIS A 30 2.34 6.89 9.33
CA HIS A 30 2.81 7.35 8.02
C HIS A 30 1.66 7.92 7.20
N ALA A 31 1.73 9.19 6.81
CA ALA A 31 0.84 9.81 5.82
C ALA A 31 1.61 9.97 4.49
N CYS A 32 1.20 9.26 3.44
CA CYS A 32 1.80 9.39 2.11
C CYS A 32 0.82 10.05 1.13
N ALA A 33 1.11 11.29 0.72
CA ALA A 33 0.39 11.98 -0.33
C ALA A 33 1.41 12.51 -1.36
N ARG A 34 1.64 11.77 -2.45
CA ARG A 34 2.41 12.31 -3.59
C ARG A 34 1.69 12.11 -4.92
N HIS A 35 1.68 13.19 -5.70
CA HIS A 35 0.94 13.42 -6.93
C HIS A 35 1.58 12.75 -8.16
N PHE A 36 0.76 12.50 -9.19
CA PHE A 36 1.14 12.35 -10.61
C PHE A 36 0.53 13.53 -11.38
N PRO A 37 1.25 14.24 -12.26
CA PRO A 37 0.65 15.26 -13.09
C PRO A 37 0.13 14.64 -14.39
N ILE A 38 -1.15 14.27 -14.47
CA ILE A 38 -1.86 14.17 -15.76
C ILE A 38 -3.33 14.57 -15.56
N SER A 39 -3.79 15.46 -16.44
CA SER A 39 -5.09 16.13 -16.44
C SER A 39 -6.27 15.14 -16.40
N ASN A 40 -7.15 15.35 -15.41
CA ASN A 40 -8.48 14.74 -15.26
C ASN A 40 -8.51 13.24 -14.94
N ILE A 41 -8.20 12.85 -13.69
CA ILE A 41 -8.96 11.91 -12.84
C ILE A 41 -8.32 11.93 -11.44
N LEU A 42 -9.14 12.17 -10.42
CA LEU A 42 -8.77 12.39 -9.02
C LEU A 42 -7.92 11.24 -8.44
N ILE A 43 -6.61 11.48 -8.28
CA ILE A 43 -5.78 10.78 -7.29
C ILE A 43 -6.22 11.35 -5.95
N VAL A 44 -7.05 10.61 -5.21
CA VAL A 44 -7.53 11.09 -3.91
C VAL A 44 -6.34 11.15 -2.97
N ALA A 45 -5.90 12.38 -2.66
CA ALA A 45 -5.04 12.67 -1.51
C ALA A 45 -5.84 12.45 -0.21
N ALA A 46 -6.23 11.20 0.03
CA ALA A 46 -6.69 10.77 1.35
C ALA A 46 -5.43 10.27 2.07
N PRO A 47 -4.97 10.94 3.13
CA PRO A 47 -3.88 10.40 3.94
C PRO A 47 -4.32 9.03 4.47
N LYS A 48 -3.78 7.95 3.91
CA LYS A 48 -3.88 6.63 4.53
C LYS A 48 -2.90 6.61 5.69
N VAL A 49 -3.42 6.58 6.91
CA VAL A 49 -2.64 6.32 8.11
C VAL A 49 -2.58 4.81 8.27
N ASN A 50 -1.39 4.24 8.11
CA ASN A 50 -1.16 2.83 8.34
C ASN A 50 -0.55 2.65 9.73
N GLY A 51 -1.17 1.80 10.54
CA GLY A 51 -0.62 1.31 11.81
C GLY A 51 -0.48 -0.20 11.72
N PHE A 52 0.66 -0.72 12.16
CA PHE A 52 0.94 -2.15 12.21
C PHE A 52 1.27 -2.54 13.65
N ASP A 53 0.24 -2.96 14.38
CA ASP A 53 0.38 -3.54 15.71
C ASP A 53 -0.76 -4.54 15.89
N THR A 54 -0.41 -5.83 15.84
CA THR A 54 -1.38 -6.93 15.99
C THR A 54 -1.98 -6.95 17.39
N GLY A 55 -1.24 -6.53 18.42
CA GLY A 55 -1.73 -6.39 19.79
C GLY A 55 -2.74 -5.27 19.93
N PHE A 56 -2.49 -4.10 19.32
CA PHE A 56 -3.44 -2.99 19.28
C PHE A 56 -4.72 -3.35 18.50
N VAL A 57 -4.62 -4.03 17.35
CA VAL A 57 -5.78 -4.45 16.56
C VAL A 57 -6.65 -5.43 17.33
N CYS A 58 -6.05 -6.43 17.98
CA CYS A 58 -6.73 -7.36 18.87
C CYS A 58 -7.46 -6.62 20.01
N TYR A 59 -6.73 -5.77 20.75
CA TYR A 59 -7.25 -5.01 21.88
C TYR A 59 -8.42 -4.09 21.49
N TYR A 60 -8.27 -3.27 20.44
CA TYR A 60 -9.29 -2.32 19.99
C TYR A 60 -10.57 -3.01 19.50
N ARG A 61 -10.46 -4.21 18.92
CA ARG A 61 -11.61 -4.99 18.44
C ARG A 61 -12.15 -6.00 19.46
N GLY A 62 -11.70 -5.92 20.72
CA GLY A 62 -12.26 -6.66 21.84
C GLY A 62 -11.94 -8.16 21.85
N GLY A 63 -10.89 -8.59 21.16
CA GLY A 63 -10.48 -10.00 21.05
C GLY A 63 -9.01 -10.22 21.39
N ALA A 64 -8.66 -11.45 21.81
CA ALA A 64 -7.27 -11.85 22.08
C ALA A 64 -6.55 -12.47 20.86
N GLN A 65 -7.27 -12.70 19.76
CA GLN A 65 -6.78 -13.38 18.56
C GLN A 65 -7.12 -12.59 17.29
N LEU A 66 -6.23 -12.67 16.30
CA LEU A 66 -6.46 -12.10 14.97
C LEU A 66 -7.56 -12.88 14.25
N ARG A 67 -8.55 -12.16 13.71
CA ARG A 67 -9.66 -12.77 12.98
C ARG A 67 -9.35 -12.80 11.50
N GLN A 68 -9.97 -13.73 10.78
CA GLN A 68 -9.71 -13.95 9.36
C GLN A 68 -9.97 -12.69 8.52
N GLU A 69 -10.96 -11.87 8.89
CA GLU A 69 -11.29 -10.60 8.23
C GLU A 69 -10.22 -9.51 8.41
N ASP A 70 -9.39 -9.60 9.45
CA ASP A 70 -8.34 -8.62 9.75
C ASP A 70 -7.08 -8.88 8.90
N LEU A 71 -6.85 -10.15 8.52
CA LEU A 71 -5.64 -10.60 7.81
C LEU A 71 -5.42 -9.89 6.47
N GLY A 72 -6.49 -9.60 5.72
CA GLY A 72 -6.37 -8.89 4.44
C GLY A 72 -5.81 -7.47 4.58
N SER A 73 -6.25 -6.74 5.62
CA SER A 73 -5.77 -5.38 5.87
C SER A 73 -4.36 -5.39 6.45
N LEU A 74 -4.08 -6.32 7.37
CA LEU A 74 -2.75 -6.48 7.96
C LEU A 74 -1.72 -6.88 6.92
N TRP A 75 -2.06 -7.79 6.01
CA TRP A 75 -1.19 -8.20 4.90
C TRP A 75 -0.82 -7.01 4.02
N LYS A 76 -1.80 -6.18 3.66
CA LYS A 76 -1.56 -4.96 2.87
C LYS A 76 -0.59 -4.00 3.58
N HIS A 77 -0.76 -3.79 4.89
CA HIS A 77 0.16 -2.94 5.66
C HIS A 77 1.56 -3.55 5.74
N PHE A 78 1.66 -4.87 5.94
CA PHE A 78 2.93 -5.57 5.98
C PHE A 78 3.69 -5.46 4.65
N VAL A 79 3.02 -5.75 3.52
CA VAL A 79 3.59 -5.59 2.17
C VAL A 79 4.08 -4.16 1.94
N LEU A 80 3.31 -3.15 2.37
CA LEU A 80 3.73 -1.75 2.24
C LEU A 80 5.03 -1.46 3.00
N ASN A 81 5.13 -1.92 4.24
CA ASN A 81 6.30 -1.70 5.08
C ASN A 81 7.53 -2.32 4.45
N GLU A 82 7.42 -3.55 3.95
CA GLU A 82 8.53 -4.24 3.28
C GLU A 82 8.94 -3.54 1.98
N ILE A 83 7.99 -3.06 1.17
CA ILE A 83 8.31 -2.26 -0.02
C ILE A 83 9.09 -0.99 0.40
N MET A 84 8.63 -0.27 1.42
CA MET A 84 9.32 0.95 1.89
C MET A 84 10.72 0.64 2.44
N ALA A 85 10.87 -0.44 3.21
CA ALA A 85 12.13 -0.87 3.80
C ALA A 85 13.14 -1.28 2.73
N HIS A 86 12.73 -2.05 1.72
CA HIS A 86 13.66 -2.51 0.69
C HIS A 86 13.95 -1.47 -0.40
N THR A 87 12.98 -0.62 -0.75
CA THR A 87 13.19 0.44 -1.75
C THR A 87 13.87 1.68 -1.17
N GLN A 88 13.91 1.81 0.17
CA GLN A 88 14.32 3.02 0.88
C GLN A 88 13.59 4.28 0.36
N SER A 89 12.36 4.09 -0.12
CA SER A 89 11.57 5.11 -0.79
C SER A 89 10.16 5.17 -0.20
N ARG A 90 9.65 6.39 -0.16
CA ARG A 90 8.24 6.68 0.17
C ARG A 90 7.42 7.06 -1.06
N ASP A 91 7.97 6.90 -2.27
CA ASP A 91 7.26 7.21 -3.52
C ASP A 91 6.33 6.05 -3.93
N ILE A 92 5.37 5.75 -3.06
CA ILE A 92 4.34 4.73 -3.26
C ILE A 92 3.02 5.45 -3.43
N ARG A 93 2.36 5.20 -4.55
CA ARG A 93 1.09 5.83 -4.91
C ARG A 93 -0.06 4.85 -4.80
N TYR A 94 -1.26 5.41 -4.76
CA TYR A 94 -2.51 4.67 -4.69
C TYR A 94 -3.36 5.06 -5.89
N TRP A 95 -4.13 4.11 -6.44
CA TRP A 95 -5.08 4.41 -7.50
C TRP A 95 -6.48 3.96 -7.11
N ARG A 96 -7.45 4.85 -7.29
CA ARG A 96 -8.87 4.58 -7.16
C ARG A 96 -9.61 5.36 -8.22
N ASN A 97 -10.58 4.73 -8.89
CA ASN A 97 -11.44 5.45 -9.83
C ASN A 97 -12.79 5.82 -9.20
N LYS A 98 -13.58 6.64 -9.93
CA LYS A 98 -14.91 7.09 -9.50
C LYS A 98 -15.92 5.95 -9.30
N ARG A 99 -15.66 4.75 -9.81
CA ARG A 99 -16.49 3.55 -9.65
C ARG A 99 -16.06 2.70 -8.45
N GLY A 100 -15.13 3.19 -7.62
CA GLY A 100 -14.65 2.49 -6.44
C GLY A 100 -13.67 1.35 -6.71
N GLN A 101 -13.18 1.21 -7.95
CA GLN A 101 -12.14 0.22 -8.26
C GLN A 101 -10.80 0.73 -7.75
N GLU A 102 -10.04 -0.12 -7.07
CA GLU A 102 -8.81 0.24 -6.36
C GLU A 102 -7.67 -0.68 -6.78
N VAL A 103 -6.48 -0.10 -6.96
CA VAL A 103 -5.20 -0.81 -6.99
C VAL A 103 -4.44 -0.41 -5.74
N ASP A 104 -3.99 -1.39 -4.96
CA ASP A 104 -3.45 -1.16 -3.63
C ASP A 104 -2.21 -0.30 -3.65
N PHE A 105 -1.23 -0.61 -4.50
CA PHE A 105 -0.03 0.20 -4.66
C PHE A 105 0.34 0.37 -6.12
N VAL A 106 0.83 1.56 -6.45
CA VAL A 106 1.40 1.90 -7.75
C VAL A 106 2.81 2.44 -7.53
N LEU A 107 3.80 1.74 -8.07
CA LEU A 107 5.20 2.16 -8.04
C LEU A 107 5.61 2.68 -9.41
N THR A 108 6.52 3.64 -9.44
CA THR A 108 7.05 4.20 -10.71
C THR A 108 8.56 4.11 -10.73
N ARG A 109 9.08 3.29 -11.66
CA ARG A 109 10.52 3.16 -11.90
C ARG A 109 11.03 4.33 -12.76
N ALA A 110 12.37 4.44 -12.86
CA ALA A 110 13.10 5.45 -13.62
C ALA A 110 12.86 5.48 -15.16
N ARG A 111 11.83 4.79 -15.66
CA ARG A 111 11.37 4.82 -17.06
C ARG A 111 9.87 5.17 -17.20
N GLY A 112 9.22 5.57 -16.12
CA GLY A 112 7.86 6.14 -16.14
C GLY A 112 6.71 5.14 -16.26
N LEU A 113 6.96 3.86 -16.54
CA LEU A 113 5.88 2.86 -16.60
C LEU A 113 5.42 2.44 -15.20
N PRO A 114 4.11 2.52 -14.89
CA PRO A 114 3.60 2.18 -13.57
C PRO A 114 3.52 0.67 -13.36
N ILE A 115 4.05 0.23 -12.22
CA ILE A 115 3.87 -1.11 -11.69
C ILE A 115 2.64 -1.09 -10.80
N ALA A 116 1.68 -1.96 -11.07
CA ALA A 116 0.46 -2.10 -10.29
C ALA A 116 0.56 -3.34 -9.39
N ILE A 117 0.27 -3.16 -8.11
CA ILE A 117 0.38 -4.21 -7.09
C ILE A 117 -0.96 -4.32 -6.36
N GLU A 118 -1.48 -5.54 -6.28
CA GLU A 118 -2.68 -5.93 -5.52
C GLU A 118 -2.28 -6.89 -4.40
N CYS A 119 -2.72 -6.62 -3.17
CA CYS A 119 -2.43 -7.47 -2.02
C CYS A 119 -3.62 -8.36 -1.71
N LYS A 120 -3.38 -9.66 -1.58
CA LYS A 120 -4.41 -10.64 -1.22
C LYS A 120 -3.88 -11.57 -0.15
N TRP A 121 -4.66 -11.84 0.89
CA TRP A 121 -4.26 -12.85 1.87
C TRP A 121 -4.11 -14.22 1.19
N ALA A 122 -5.07 -14.59 0.34
CA ALA A 122 -5.03 -15.79 -0.49
C ALA A 122 -5.17 -15.44 -1.98
N ALA A 123 -4.38 -16.07 -2.84
CA ALA A 123 -4.38 -15.84 -4.29
C ALA A 123 -5.75 -16.05 -4.93
N SER A 124 -6.54 -16.98 -4.40
CA SER A 124 -7.92 -17.27 -4.83
C SER A 124 -8.88 -16.08 -4.62
N GLY A 125 -8.57 -15.14 -3.73
CA GLY A 125 -9.33 -13.92 -3.49
C GLY A 125 -9.07 -12.80 -4.51
N PHE A 126 -8.25 -13.05 -5.53
CA PHE A 126 -7.95 -12.08 -6.58
C PHE A 126 -9.09 -11.94 -7.59
N SER A 127 -9.35 -10.69 -8.00
CA SER A 127 -10.21 -10.36 -9.13
C SER A 127 -9.47 -9.41 -10.08
N PRO A 128 -9.44 -9.66 -11.40
CA PRO A 128 -8.71 -8.82 -12.35
C PRO A 128 -9.39 -7.47 -12.61
N ARG A 129 -10.58 -7.22 -12.05
CA ARG A 129 -11.44 -6.08 -12.40
C ARG A 129 -10.76 -4.72 -12.22
N SER A 130 -10.07 -4.52 -11.10
CA SER A 130 -9.36 -3.28 -10.80
C SER A 130 -8.14 -3.08 -11.71
N LEU A 131 -7.30 -4.11 -11.85
CA LEU A 131 -6.14 -4.06 -12.74
C LEU A 131 -6.53 -3.82 -14.20
N LEU A 132 -7.60 -4.46 -14.69
CA LEU A 132 -8.11 -4.20 -16.04
C LEU A 132 -8.57 -2.74 -16.20
N ALA A 133 -9.23 -2.17 -15.21
CA ALA A 133 -9.63 -0.77 -15.26
C ALA A 133 -8.44 0.19 -15.19
N PHE A 134 -7.44 -0.14 -14.37
CA PHE A 134 -6.17 0.58 -14.32
C PHE A 134 -5.45 0.55 -15.68
N ARG A 135 -5.34 -0.65 -16.29
CA ARG A 135 -4.68 -0.84 -17.59
C ARG A 135 -5.43 -0.27 -18.79
N LYS A 136 -6.71 0.04 -18.67
CA LYS A 136 -7.40 0.87 -19.68
C LYS A 136 -6.90 2.32 -19.70
N GLN A 137 -6.44 2.84 -18.56
CA GLN A 137 -5.93 4.21 -18.43
C GLN A 137 -4.41 4.29 -18.54
N TYR A 138 -3.72 3.25 -18.06
CA TYR A 138 -2.26 3.12 -18.09
C TYR A 138 -1.88 1.77 -18.75
N PRO A 139 -1.90 1.69 -20.10
CA PRO A 139 -1.79 0.43 -20.84
C PRO A 139 -0.54 -0.40 -20.52
N ASP A 140 0.57 0.29 -20.26
CA ASP A 140 1.88 -0.32 -20.15
C ASP A 140 2.39 -0.43 -18.71
N GLY A 141 3.10 -1.52 -18.42
CA GLY A 141 3.72 -1.78 -17.13
C GLY A 141 3.32 -3.12 -16.51
N GLU A 142 4.00 -3.48 -15.44
CA GLU A 142 3.89 -4.80 -14.81
C GLU A 142 2.73 -4.87 -13.81
N ASN A 143 2.14 -6.06 -13.67
CA ASN A 143 1.07 -6.31 -12.71
C ASN A 143 1.44 -7.44 -11.77
N PHE A 144 1.41 -7.16 -10.47
CA PHE A 144 1.68 -8.14 -9.44
C PHE A 144 0.46 -8.36 -8.55
N VAL A 145 0.23 -9.62 -8.21
CA VAL A 145 -0.61 -10.01 -7.08
C VAL A 145 0.30 -10.63 -6.04
N VAL A 146 0.32 -10.03 -4.85
CA VAL A 146 1.17 -10.45 -3.75
C VAL A 146 0.29 -11.17 -2.75
N ALA A 147 0.51 -12.47 -2.60
CA ALA A 147 -0.31 -13.30 -1.73
C ALA A 147 0.50 -14.21 -0.82
N ASN A 148 -0.02 -14.42 0.39
CA ASN A 148 0.67 -15.15 1.45
C ASN A 148 0.73 -16.66 1.17
N ASP A 149 -0.20 -17.20 0.39
CA ASP A 149 -0.30 -18.61 0.04
C ASP A 149 0.37 -18.97 -1.31
N VAL A 150 1.19 -18.07 -1.87
CA VAL A 150 1.90 -18.30 -3.13
C VAL A 150 3.34 -18.75 -2.85
N ASP A 151 3.58 -20.06 -2.81
CA ASP A 151 4.95 -20.57 -2.57
C ASP A 151 5.87 -20.40 -3.79
N ARG A 152 5.34 -20.67 -4.98
CA ARG A 152 6.07 -20.54 -6.25
C ARG A 152 5.35 -19.54 -7.14
N SER A 153 6.09 -18.56 -7.65
CA SER A 153 5.52 -17.57 -8.56
C SER A 153 4.94 -18.21 -9.81
N PHE A 154 3.80 -17.72 -10.26
CA PHE A 154 3.15 -18.13 -11.50
C PHE A 154 2.52 -16.94 -12.21
N MET A 155 2.09 -17.13 -13.44
CA MET A 155 1.54 -16.07 -14.27
C MET A 155 0.22 -16.48 -14.88
N ASN A 156 -0.77 -15.59 -14.80
CA ASN A 156 -2.06 -15.74 -15.45
C ASN A 156 -2.33 -14.58 -16.40
N ARG A 157 -3.15 -14.83 -17.42
CA ARG A 157 -3.58 -13.82 -18.39
C ARG A 157 -5.06 -13.51 -18.21
N TYR A 158 -5.40 -12.22 -18.17
CA TYR A 158 -6.78 -11.75 -18.05
C TYR A 158 -7.01 -10.67 -19.10
N ASN A 159 -7.91 -10.88 -20.07
CA ASN A 159 -8.32 -9.88 -21.07
C ASN A 159 -7.16 -9.01 -21.61
N GLY A 160 -6.09 -9.66 -22.05
CA GLY A 160 -4.92 -9.00 -22.66
C GLY A 160 -3.79 -8.62 -21.70
N ILE A 161 -4.04 -8.53 -20.39
CA ILE A 161 -3.00 -8.22 -19.40
C ILE A 161 -2.38 -9.50 -18.83
N GLN A 162 -1.08 -9.45 -18.56
CA GLN A 162 -0.37 -10.48 -17.80
C GLN A 162 -0.30 -10.05 -16.34
N VAL A 163 -0.59 -10.98 -15.43
CA VAL A 163 -0.57 -10.77 -13.99
C VAL A 163 0.32 -11.85 -13.37
N LYS A 164 1.37 -11.42 -12.68
CA LYS A 164 2.30 -12.30 -11.98
C LYS A 164 1.88 -12.42 -10.52
N PHE A 165 1.65 -13.65 -10.09
CA PHE A 165 1.38 -13.98 -8.69
C PHE A 165 2.69 -14.33 -8.02
N VAL A 166 2.97 -13.69 -6.88
CA VAL A 166 4.24 -13.79 -6.16
C VAL A 166 3.99 -13.82 -4.66
N ASN A 167 4.93 -14.42 -3.91
CA ASN A 167 5.08 -14.09 -2.49
C ASN A 167 5.79 -12.74 -2.34
N LEU A 168 5.94 -12.32 -1.09
CA LEU A 168 6.56 -11.04 -0.75
C LEU A 168 8.04 -10.98 -1.17
N ASP A 169 8.83 -12.02 -0.88
CA ASP A 169 10.26 -12.05 -1.22
C ASP A 169 10.48 -11.91 -2.73
N ALA A 170 9.71 -12.64 -3.54
CA ALA A 170 9.77 -12.53 -4.99
C ALA A 170 9.31 -11.16 -5.48
N LEU A 171 8.29 -10.54 -4.87
CA LEU A 171 7.93 -9.15 -5.19
C LEU A 171 9.11 -8.22 -4.94
N ILE A 172 9.76 -8.31 -3.77
CA ILE A 172 10.89 -7.45 -3.41
C ILE A 172 12.03 -7.62 -4.42
N ALA A 173 12.38 -8.87 -4.78
CA ALA A 173 13.40 -9.14 -5.79
C ALA A 173 13.06 -8.53 -7.16
N GLU A 174 11.77 -8.52 -7.55
CA GLU A 174 11.31 -7.90 -8.80
C GLU A 174 11.42 -6.38 -8.75
N ILE A 175 11.00 -5.73 -7.66
CA ILE A 175 10.94 -4.26 -7.59
C ILE A 175 12.27 -3.60 -7.17
N CYS A 176 13.14 -4.36 -6.50
CA CYS A 176 14.49 -3.97 -6.09
C CYS A 176 15.53 -4.91 -6.72
N PRO A 177 15.67 -4.97 -8.05
CA PRO A 177 16.73 -5.78 -8.64
C PRO A 177 18.09 -5.25 -8.15
N SER A 178 18.92 -6.16 -7.64
CA SER A 178 20.28 -5.88 -7.22
C SER A 178 21.01 -5.07 -8.29
N LYS A 179 21.74 -4.04 -7.87
CA LYS A 179 22.66 -3.31 -8.76
C LYS A 179 23.76 -4.22 -9.28
#